data_AF-A0A1B1S8U7-F1
#
_entry.id   AF-A0A1B1S8U7-F1
#
_cell.length_a   1.000
_cell.length_b   1.000
_cell.length_c   1.000
_cell.angle_alpha   90.00
_cell.angle_beta   90.00
_cell.angle_gamma   90.00
#
_symmetry.space_group_name_H-M   'P 1'
#
loop_
_entity.id
_entity.type
_entity.pdbx_description
1 polymer ?
#
loop_
_entity_poly.entity_id
_entity_poly.type
_entity_poly.pdbx_seq_one_letter_code
_entity_poly.pdbx_strand_id
1 'polypeptide(L)'
;MNTHLNSIRTIALVCIAGKAVSVGFSSEEASLATSVNASITTFLMFTLCYLSVEYGIQFFIIPLVREPLGVISFKRRKDKAVEQLEGTVINLAEGVSPLDTPKAQEVIAYTLGTFAGVLANEELMSLDNNLKAFILGEPTTQISVNRRISKFRTHDVYHFGWNIAKRLKIPNTMMAEFLKSQFPWQLADVEISTIAKKLSSDEGAFTLPKVEPRLPLAPFPLAKKLSIC
;
A
#
# COMPACT_ATOMS: atom_id res chain seq x y z
N MET A 1 21.06 -6.40 0.37
CA MET A 1 20.86 -5.18 1.19
C MET A 1 21.23 -5.42 2.66
N ASN A 2 20.83 -6.54 3.27
CA ASN A 2 21.14 -6.85 4.68
C ASN A 2 22.63 -6.96 5.01
N THR A 3 23.47 -7.42 4.07
CA THR A 3 24.92 -7.57 4.26
C THR A 3 25.62 -6.23 4.50
N HIS A 4 25.33 -5.21 3.69
CA HIS A 4 25.91 -3.87 3.86
C HIS A 4 25.47 -3.18 5.15
N LEU A 5 24.21 -3.42 5.57
CA LEU A 5 23.65 -2.86 6.79
C LEU A 5 24.31 -3.45 8.05
N ASN A 6 24.56 -4.76 8.03
CA ASN A 6 25.31 -5.44 9.10
C ASN A 6 26.77 -4.96 9.15
N SER A 7 27.41 -4.69 8.01
CA SER A 7 28.75 -4.11 7.98
C SER A 7 28.79 -2.71 8.59
N ILE A 8 27.81 -1.85 8.30
CA ILE A 8 27.73 -0.49 8.87
C ILE A 8 27.54 -0.55 10.40
N ARG A 9 26.63 -1.39 10.90
CA ARG A 9 26.41 -1.60 12.34
C ARG A 9 27.69 -2.07 13.04
N THR A 10 28.43 -2.99 12.40
CA THR A 10 29.70 -3.50 12.93
C THR A 10 30.74 -2.39 13.03
N ILE A 11 30.90 -1.57 11.99
CA ILE A 11 31.83 -0.43 11.99
C ILE A 11 31.44 0.58 13.08
N ALA A 12 30.14 0.88 13.23
CA ALA A 12 29.65 1.78 14.26
C ALA A 12 29.98 1.29 15.67
N LEU A 13 29.78 0.00 15.95
CA LEU A 13 30.11 -0.61 17.25
C LEU A 13 31.61 -0.57 17.54
N VAL A 14 32.47 -0.79 16.54
CA VAL A 14 33.93 -0.67 16.69
C VAL A 14 34.33 0.77 17.03
N CYS A 15 33.75 1.76 16.35
CA CYS A 15 33.99 3.17 16.65
C CYS A 15 33.53 3.56 18.06
N ILE A 16 32.35 3.09 18.47
CA ILE A 16 31.81 3.32 19.82
C ILE A 16 32.74 2.71 20.89
N ALA A 17 33.22 1.48 20.68
CA ALA A 17 34.18 0.84 21.58
C ALA A 17 35.47 1.64 21.71
N GLY A 18 36.05 2.09 20.58
CA GLY A 18 37.25 2.92 20.59
C GLY A 18 37.05 4.25 21.34
N LYS A 19 35.89 4.90 21.19
CA LYS A 19 35.56 6.13 21.92
C LYS A 19 35.36 5.87 23.41
N ALA A 20 34.72 4.78 23.80
CA ALA A 20 34.50 4.44 25.20
C ALA A 20 35.83 4.15 25.94
N VAL A 21 36.78 3.49 25.28
CA VAL A 21 38.14 3.29 25.81
C VAL A 21 38.85 4.64 25.93
N SER A 22 38.84 5.47 24.89
CA SER A 22 39.47 6.80 24.93
C SER A 22 38.94 7.69 26.06
N VAL A 23 37.63 7.64 26.35
CA VAL A 23 37.01 8.40 27.44
C VAL A 23 37.38 7.83 28.81
N GLY A 24 37.32 6.51 28.99
CA GLY A 24 37.63 5.91 30.30
C GLY A 24 39.10 6.06 30.72
N PHE A 25 40.02 6.22 29.76
CA PHE A 25 41.45 6.45 30.01
C PHE A 25 41.90 7.92 29.85
N SER A 26 40.96 8.86 29.79
CA SER A 26 41.28 10.29 29.62
C SER A 26 41.77 10.99 30.90
N SER A 27 41.60 10.36 32.07
CA SER A 27 41.99 10.91 33.37
C SER A 27 43.33 10.32 33.83
N GLU A 28 44.33 11.18 34.04
CA GLU A 28 45.69 10.79 34.41
C GLU A 28 45.83 10.26 35.86
N GLU A 29 44.87 10.58 36.75
CA GLU A 29 44.92 10.20 38.18
C GLU A 29 43.99 9.03 38.54
N ALA A 30 43.27 8.47 37.58
CA ALA A 30 42.29 7.42 37.83
C ALA A 30 42.95 6.04 38.02
N SER A 31 42.47 5.27 39.00
CA SER A 31 42.87 3.87 39.15
C SER A 31 42.42 3.05 37.93
N LEU A 32 43.15 1.97 37.61
CA LEU A 32 42.81 1.08 36.49
C LEU A 32 41.36 0.56 36.58
N ALA A 33 40.88 0.22 37.78
CA ALA A 33 39.52 -0.25 37.98
C ALA A 33 38.48 0.85 37.67
N THR A 34 38.77 2.10 38.03
CA THR A 34 37.92 3.26 37.73
C THR A 34 37.85 3.51 36.23
N SER A 35 38.98 3.48 35.53
CA SER A 35 39.04 3.68 34.08
C SER A 35 38.32 2.58 33.31
N VAL A 36 38.48 1.31 33.71
CA VAL A 36 37.77 0.18 33.10
C VAL A 36 36.25 0.30 33.32
N ASN A 37 35.81 0.61 34.54
CA ASN A 37 34.40 0.81 34.83
C ASN A 37 33.81 1.97 34.04
N ALA A 38 34.52 3.09 33.91
CA ALA A 38 34.13 4.25 33.12
C ALA A 38 34.03 3.93 31.61
N SER A 39 34.97 3.13 31.08
CA SER A 39 34.89 2.65 29.69
C SER A 39 33.68 1.77 29.45
N ILE A 40 33.36 0.85 30.37
CA ILE A 40 32.19 -0.04 30.24
C ILE A 40 30.88 0.77 30.28
N THR A 41 30.72 1.68 31.24
CA THR A 41 29.51 2.52 31.31
C THR A 41 29.39 3.43 30.09
N THR A 42 30.48 4.03 29.63
CA THR A 42 30.46 4.88 28.41
C THR A 42 30.10 4.06 27.17
N PHE A 43 30.62 2.85 27.05
CA PHE A 43 30.29 1.93 25.96
C PHE A 43 28.78 1.62 25.96
N LEU A 44 28.24 1.20 27.10
CA LEU A 44 26.81 0.88 27.24
C LEU A 44 25.91 2.07 26.89
N MET A 45 26.24 3.27 27.38
CA MET A 45 25.47 4.48 27.10
C MET A 45 25.46 4.85 25.61
N PHE A 46 26.62 4.79 24.95
CA PHE A 46 26.69 5.08 23.52
C PHE A 46 26.01 4.02 22.67
N THR A 47 26.10 2.73 23.03
CA THR A 47 25.37 1.67 22.34
C THR A 47 23.86 1.81 22.49
N LEU A 48 23.36 2.15 23.69
CA LEU A 48 21.95 2.40 23.93
C LEU A 48 21.44 3.62 23.14
N CYS A 49 22.23 4.69 23.07
CA CYS A 49 21.92 5.87 22.27
C CYS A 49 21.83 5.52 20.78
N TYR A 50 22.83 4.81 20.24
CA TYR A 50 22.85 4.36 18.86
C TYR A 50 21.61 3.51 18.51
N LEU A 51 21.28 2.54 19.37
CA LEU A 51 20.13 1.68 19.18
C LEU A 51 18.82 2.49 19.23
N SER A 52 18.70 3.44 20.17
CA SER A 52 17.52 4.30 20.29
C SER A 52 17.29 5.16 19.06
N VAL A 53 18.36 5.72 18.47
CA VAL A 53 18.29 6.47 17.21
C VAL A 53 17.87 5.57 16.06
N GLU A 54 18.44 4.37 15.96
CA GLU A 54 18.11 3.42 14.91
C GLU A 54 16.64 2.98 14.96
N TYR A 55 16.14 2.64 16.15
CA TYR A 55 14.73 2.34 16.36
C TYR A 55 13.84 3.55 16.10
N GLY A 56 14.25 4.74 16.52
CA GLY A 56 13.52 5.98 16.29
C GLY A 56 13.33 6.27 14.80
N ILE A 57 14.39 6.08 14.00
CA ILE A 57 14.33 6.21 12.54
C ILE A 57 13.39 5.15 11.95
N GLN A 58 13.51 3.89 12.36
CA GLN A 58 12.68 2.81 11.81
C GLN A 58 11.20 2.94 12.15
N PHE A 59 10.88 3.38 13.37
CA PHE A 59 9.51 3.42 13.87
C PHE A 59 8.80 4.73 13.54
N PHE A 60 9.50 5.88 13.58
CA PHE A 60 8.87 7.19 13.36
C PHE A 60 9.14 7.77 11.98
N ILE A 61 10.36 7.65 11.47
CA ILE A 61 10.75 8.32 10.21
C ILE A 61 10.37 7.47 8.99
N ILE A 62 10.64 6.17 9.00
CA ILE A 62 10.35 5.30 7.84
C ILE A 62 8.86 5.28 7.47
N PRO A 63 7.89 5.16 8.41
CA PRO A 63 6.49 5.20 8.05
C PRO A 63 6.07 6.55 7.47
N LEU A 64 6.53 7.65 8.09
CA LEU A 64 6.21 9.02 7.68
C LEU A 64 6.75 9.38 6.29
N VAL A 65 7.87 8.76 5.88
CA VAL A 65 8.50 8.98 4.57
C VAL A 65 7.98 7.99 3.51
N ARG A 66 7.59 6.78 3.89
CA ARG A 66 7.06 5.77 2.96
C ARG A 66 5.68 6.12 2.42
N GLU A 67 4.80 6.72 3.21
CA GLU A 67 3.48 7.19 2.74
C GLU A 67 3.59 8.18 1.56
N PRO A 68 4.29 9.33 1.69
CA PRO A 68 4.39 10.30 0.61
C PRO A 68 5.23 9.79 -0.56
N LEU A 69 6.30 9.02 -0.34
CA LEU A 69 7.07 8.43 -1.44
C LEU A 69 6.28 7.36 -2.21
N GLY A 70 5.44 6.60 -1.51
CA GLY A 70 4.47 5.68 -2.13
C GLY A 70 3.55 6.45 -3.08
N VAL A 71 2.91 7.51 -2.58
CA VAL A 71 2.02 8.39 -3.36
C VAL A 71 2.73 9.07 -4.53
N ILE A 72 3.97 9.57 -4.35
CA ILE A 72 4.74 10.21 -5.43
C ILE A 72 5.18 9.19 -6.48
N SER A 73 5.65 8.01 -6.05
CA SER A 73 6.06 6.94 -6.98
C SER A 73 4.86 6.37 -7.74
N PHE A 74 3.70 6.30 -7.08
CA PHE A 74 2.42 5.95 -7.70
C PHE A 74 2.02 7.01 -8.72
N LYS A 75 2.03 8.30 -8.34
CA LYS A 75 1.74 9.41 -9.23
C LYS A 75 2.64 9.39 -10.47
N ARG A 76 3.95 9.20 -10.30
CA ARG A 76 4.90 9.09 -11.43
C ARG A 76 4.67 7.88 -12.32
N ARG A 77 4.43 6.69 -11.75
CA ARG A 77 4.12 5.47 -12.51
C ARG A 77 2.78 5.60 -13.24
N LYS A 78 1.83 6.29 -12.63
CA LYS A 78 0.52 6.61 -13.20
C LYS A 78 0.63 7.63 -14.32
N ASP A 79 1.33 8.74 -14.16
CA ASP A 79 1.49 9.77 -15.18
C ASP A 79 2.12 9.17 -16.44
N LYS A 80 3.09 8.26 -16.29
CA LYS A 80 3.67 7.49 -17.39
C LYS A 80 2.68 6.53 -18.07
N ALA A 81 1.75 5.94 -17.31
CA ALA A 81 0.71 5.06 -17.85
C ALA A 81 -0.44 5.85 -18.51
N VAL A 82 -0.77 7.03 -17.99
CA VAL A 82 -1.72 7.98 -18.56
C VAL A 82 -1.16 8.55 -19.85
N GLU A 83 0.12 8.92 -19.92
CA GLU A 83 0.78 9.35 -21.16
C GLU A 83 0.75 8.25 -22.25
N GLN A 84 0.92 6.98 -21.85
CA GLN A 84 0.75 5.84 -22.76
C GLN A 84 -0.71 5.63 -23.20
N LEU A 85 -1.68 5.92 -22.33
CA LEU A 85 -3.09 5.84 -22.64
C LEU A 85 -3.53 7.02 -23.53
N GLU A 86 -3.08 8.24 -23.23
CA GLU A 86 -3.28 9.44 -24.05
C GLU A 86 -2.61 9.30 -25.42
N GLY A 87 -1.39 8.77 -25.51
CA GLY A 87 -0.79 8.44 -26.81
C GLY A 87 -1.60 7.44 -27.64
N THR A 88 -2.43 6.62 -26.97
CA THR A 88 -3.37 5.69 -27.62
C THR A 88 -4.73 6.35 -27.90
N VAL A 89 -5.16 7.30 -27.08
CA VAL A 89 -6.46 8.01 -27.13
C VAL A 89 -6.43 9.28 -28.00
N ILE A 90 -5.28 9.90 -28.24
CA ILE A 90 -5.12 11.05 -29.15
C ILE A 90 -5.49 10.67 -30.61
N ASN A 91 -5.62 9.37 -30.91
CA ASN A 91 -6.19 8.89 -32.17
C ASN A 91 -7.73 8.71 -32.15
N LEU A 92 -8.42 9.04 -31.06
CA LEU A 92 -9.87 8.91 -30.95
C LEU A 92 -10.50 10.04 -30.10
N ALA A 93 -10.84 11.12 -30.79
CA ALA A 93 -11.91 12.09 -30.53
C ALA A 93 -11.81 13.02 -29.29
N GLU A 94 -11.98 14.31 -29.59
CA GLU A 94 -12.07 15.48 -28.72
C GLU A 94 -13.04 15.34 -27.53
N GLY A 95 -12.62 15.87 -26.37
CA GLY A 95 -13.50 16.57 -25.43
C GLY A 95 -14.40 15.76 -24.48
N VAL A 96 -14.34 14.42 -24.48
CA VAL A 96 -15.16 13.59 -23.58
C VAL A 96 -14.40 13.28 -22.29
N SER A 97 -14.98 13.60 -21.12
CA SER A 97 -14.39 13.23 -19.82
C SER A 97 -14.19 11.71 -19.76
N PRO A 98 -13.06 11.19 -19.23
CA PRO A 98 -12.82 9.75 -19.09
C PRO A 98 -13.95 8.99 -18.36
N LEU A 99 -14.70 9.70 -17.50
CA LEU A 99 -15.86 9.18 -16.77
C LEU A 99 -17.10 8.96 -17.65
N ASP A 100 -17.26 9.73 -18.72
CA ASP A 100 -18.43 9.64 -19.60
C ASP A 100 -18.32 8.48 -20.61
N THR A 101 -17.20 7.76 -20.58
CA THR A 101 -17.05 6.56 -21.39
C THR A 101 -18.02 5.47 -20.93
N PRO A 102 -18.65 4.71 -21.85
CA PRO A 102 -19.61 3.67 -21.49
C PRO A 102 -19.00 2.59 -20.58
N LYS A 103 -17.68 2.37 -20.67
CA LYS A 103 -16.94 1.46 -19.80
C LYS A 103 -16.72 1.99 -18.39
N ALA A 104 -16.48 3.29 -18.22
CA ALA A 104 -16.38 3.90 -16.90
C ALA A 104 -17.74 3.87 -16.19
N GLN A 105 -18.82 4.23 -16.88
CA GLN A 105 -20.17 4.18 -16.32
C GLN A 105 -20.60 2.75 -15.95
N GLU A 106 -20.26 1.77 -16.78
CA GLU A 106 -20.47 0.34 -16.50
C GLU A 106 -19.74 -0.10 -15.22
N VAL A 107 -18.48 0.31 -15.04
CA VAL A 107 -17.67 0.01 -13.85
C VAL A 107 -18.23 0.68 -12.59
N ILE A 108 -18.68 1.92 -12.69
CA ILE A 108 -19.29 2.67 -11.58
C ILE A 108 -20.58 1.99 -11.13
N ALA A 109 -21.49 1.70 -12.08
CA ALA A 109 -22.74 1.02 -11.81
C ALA A 109 -22.52 -0.36 -11.18
N TYR A 110 -21.57 -1.13 -11.71
CA TYR A 110 -21.17 -2.42 -11.14
C TYR A 110 -20.69 -2.27 -9.70
N THR A 111 -19.81 -1.30 -9.42
CA THR A 111 -19.25 -1.12 -8.08
C THR A 111 -20.33 -0.74 -7.08
N LEU A 112 -21.13 0.27 -7.40
CA LEU A 112 -22.21 0.76 -6.54
C LEU A 112 -23.25 -0.32 -6.28
N GLY A 113 -23.73 -0.99 -7.32
CA GLY A 113 -24.76 -2.01 -7.17
C GLY A 113 -24.24 -3.31 -6.56
N THR A 114 -22.95 -3.63 -6.70
CA THR A 114 -22.36 -4.82 -6.06
C THR A 114 -22.24 -4.65 -4.56
N PHE A 115 -21.87 -3.46 -4.10
CA PHE A 115 -21.70 -3.16 -2.68
C PHE A 115 -22.95 -2.59 -2.00
N ALA A 116 -24.03 -2.35 -2.74
CA ALA A 116 -25.32 -1.97 -2.20
C ALA A 116 -25.80 -3.00 -1.15
N GLY A 117 -26.10 -2.51 0.06
CA GLY A 117 -26.52 -3.35 1.19
C GLY A 117 -25.39 -4.14 1.87
N VAL A 118 -24.15 -4.06 1.37
CA VAL A 118 -22.95 -4.60 2.05
C VAL A 118 -22.20 -3.50 2.79
N LEU A 119 -22.07 -2.34 2.14
CA LEU A 119 -21.42 -1.15 2.69
C LEU A 119 -22.46 -0.18 3.28
N ALA A 120 -22.05 0.60 4.28
CA ALA A 120 -22.83 1.75 4.72
C ALA A 120 -22.87 2.81 3.61
N ASN A 121 -23.85 3.71 3.64
CA ASN A 121 -24.01 4.73 2.60
C ASN A 121 -22.76 5.63 2.49
N GLU A 122 -22.14 5.95 3.63
CA GLU A 122 -20.92 6.76 3.71
C GLU A 122 -19.73 6.04 3.08
N GLU A 123 -19.56 4.75 3.37
CA GLU A 123 -18.52 3.90 2.78
C GLU A 123 -18.71 3.75 1.26
N LEU A 124 -19.97 3.60 0.83
CA LEU A 124 -20.32 3.47 -0.59
C LEU A 124 -20.08 4.76 -1.36
N MET A 125 -20.43 5.92 -0.79
CA MET A 125 -20.15 7.24 -1.35
C MET A 125 -18.64 7.51 -1.42
N SER A 126 -17.88 7.13 -0.39
CA SER A 126 -16.42 7.22 -0.41
C SER A 126 -15.82 6.35 -1.52
N LEU A 127 -16.32 5.12 -1.68
CA LEU A 127 -15.86 4.19 -2.73
C LEU A 127 -16.15 4.72 -4.13
N ASP A 128 -17.31 5.32 -4.36
CA ASP A 128 -17.67 5.94 -5.63
C ASP A 128 -16.76 7.13 -5.97
N ASN A 129 -16.57 8.05 -5.02
CA ASN A 129 -15.70 9.21 -5.20
C ASN A 129 -14.25 8.79 -5.47
N ASN A 130 -13.73 7.84 -4.70
CA ASN A 130 -12.38 7.32 -4.89
C ASN A 130 -12.23 6.56 -6.21
N LEU A 131 -13.24 5.82 -6.66
CA LEU A 131 -13.24 5.15 -7.95
C LEU A 131 -13.25 6.16 -9.11
N LYS A 132 -14.07 7.21 -9.03
CA LYS A 132 -14.10 8.30 -10.02
C LYS A 132 -12.76 9.03 -10.09
N ALA A 133 -12.22 9.40 -8.93
CA ALA A 133 -10.88 9.99 -8.84
C ALA A 133 -9.82 9.06 -9.45
N PHE A 134 -9.89 7.75 -9.16
CA PHE A 134 -8.98 6.76 -9.73
C PHE A 134 -9.08 6.66 -11.26
N ILE A 135 -10.30 6.70 -11.83
CA ILE A 135 -10.51 6.69 -13.28
C ILE A 135 -9.97 7.98 -13.93
N LEU A 136 -10.17 9.13 -13.29
CA LEU A 136 -9.62 10.43 -13.71
C LEU A 136 -8.10 10.53 -13.51
N GLY A 137 -7.50 9.58 -12.78
CA GLY A 137 -6.09 9.62 -12.43
C GLY A 137 -5.76 10.66 -11.34
N GLU A 138 -6.74 11.08 -10.55
CA GLU A 138 -6.61 11.94 -9.38
C GLU A 138 -6.24 11.11 -8.13
N PRO A 139 -5.62 11.74 -7.11
CA PRO A 139 -5.32 11.04 -5.86
C PRO A 139 -6.60 10.68 -5.09
N THR A 140 -6.74 9.41 -4.71
CA THR A 140 -7.78 8.96 -3.77
C THR A 140 -7.54 9.58 -2.40
N THR A 141 -8.56 10.22 -1.84
CA THR A 141 -8.40 11.09 -0.66
C THR A 141 -8.73 10.38 0.65
N GLN A 142 -9.52 9.29 0.62
CA GLN A 142 -10.04 8.63 1.82
C GLN A 142 -10.07 7.11 1.68
N ILE A 143 -10.02 6.40 2.81
CA ILE A 143 -10.25 4.95 2.86
C ILE A 143 -11.75 4.72 2.80
N SER A 144 -12.19 3.91 1.83
CA SER A 144 -13.63 3.65 1.65
C SER A 144 -14.20 2.65 2.66
N VAL A 145 -13.48 1.54 2.92
CA VAL A 145 -13.99 0.45 3.78
C VAL A 145 -13.08 0.27 4.99
N ASN A 146 -13.36 1.00 6.07
CA ASN A 146 -12.57 0.95 7.30
C ASN A 146 -13.12 -0.05 8.34
N ARG A 147 -13.68 -1.17 7.87
CA ARG A 147 -14.12 -2.27 8.74
C ARG A 147 -14.01 -3.62 8.06
N ARG A 148 -14.03 -4.68 8.88
CA ARG A 148 -14.12 -6.05 8.37
C ARG A 148 -15.55 -6.36 7.94
N ILE A 149 -15.71 -6.77 6.69
CA ILE A 149 -16.99 -7.24 6.16
C ILE A 149 -17.04 -8.75 6.38
N SER A 150 -18.04 -9.22 7.12
CA SER A 150 -18.22 -10.65 7.39
C SER A 150 -18.44 -11.42 6.08
N LYS A 151 -17.80 -12.60 5.96
CA LYS A 151 -17.85 -13.51 4.80
C LYS A 151 -17.31 -12.95 3.46
N PHE A 152 -17.02 -11.66 3.36
CA PHE A 152 -16.34 -11.07 2.19
C PHE A 152 -14.84 -11.33 2.29
N ARG A 153 -14.33 -12.19 1.41
CA ARG A 153 -12.95 -12.70 1.50
C ARG A 153 -12.01 -11.89 0.61
N THR A 154 -10.71 -11.99 0.89
CA THR A 154 -9.63 -11.45 0.05
C THR A 154 -9.76 -11.89 -1.41
N HIS A 155 -10.20 -13.13 -1.63
CA HIS A 155 -10.44 -13.69 -2.96
C HIS A 155 -11.51 -12.92 -3.74
N ASP A 156 -12.57 -12.47 -3.07
CA ASP A 156 -13.64 -11.68 -3.69
C ASP A 156 -13.12 -10.29 -4.12
N VAL A 157 -12.22 -9.70 -3.33
CA VAL A 157 -11.55 -8.44 -3.67
C VAL A 157 -10.69 -8.58 -4.93
N TYR A 158 -10.06 -9.73 -5.15
CA TYR A 158 -9.28 -9.98 -6.37
C TYR A 158 -10.16 -9.99 -7.62
N HIS A 159 -11.29 -10.70 -7.57
CA HIS A 159 -12.22 -10.75 -8.70
C HIS A 159 -12.88 -9.39 -8.94
N PHE A 160 -13.22 -8.67 -7.88
CA PHE A 160 -13.72 -7.31 -7.97
C PHE A 160 -12.73 -6.41 -8.72
N GLY A 161 -11.47 -6.40 -8.30
CA GLY A 161 -10.43 -5.61 -8.95
C GLY A 161 -10.14 -6.02 -10.39
N TRP A 162 -10.17 -7.32 -10.69
CA TRP A 162 -9.92 -7.82 -12.04
C TRP A 162 -11.02 -7.38 -13.03
N ASN A 163 -12.29 -7.45 -12.60
CA ASN A 163 -13.43 -7.02 -13.41
C ASN A 163 -13.32 -5.56 -13.84
N ILE A 164 -12.78 -4.70 -12.97
CA ILE A 164 -12.54 -3.28 -13.24
C ILE A 164 -11.30 -3.10 -14.12
N ALA A 165 -10.16 -3.65 -13.70
CA ALA A 165 -8.87 -3.44 -14.36
C ALA A 165 -8.91 -3.83 -15.85
N LYS A 166 -9.58 -4.95 -16.18
CA LYS A 166 -9.66 -5.40 -17.57
C LYS A 166 -10.56 -4.54 -18.45
N ARG A 167 -11.58 -3.89 -17.90
CA ARG A 167 -12.48 -3.00 -18.64
C ARG A 167 -11.88 -1.64 -18.91
N LEU A 168 -11.20 -1.10 -17.92
CA LEU A 168 -10.53 0.19 -18.02
C LEU A 168 -9.12 0.08 -18.61
N LYS A 169 -8.67 -1.15 -18.94
CA LYS A 169 -7.30 -1.45 -19.42
C LYS A 169 -6.21 -0.91 -18.48
N ILE A 170 -6.49 -0.91 -17.17
CA ILE A 170 -5.57 -0.43 -16.14
C ILE A 170 -4.57 -1.54 -15.77
N PRO A 171 -3.28 -1.21 -15.58
CA PRO A 171 -2.29 -2.19 -15.12
C PRO A 171 -2.67 -2.83 -13.78
N ASN A 172 -2.46 -4.15 -13.66
CA ASN A 172 -2.74 -4.89 -12.43
C ASN A 172 -2.03 -4.32 -11.18
N THR A 173 -0.84 -3.74 -11.36
CA THR A 173 -0.08 -3.11 -10.28
C THR A 173 -0.81 -1.88 -9.73
N MET A 174 -1.32 -1.03 -10.61
CA MET A 174 -2.08 0.17 -10.24
C MET A 174 -3.40 -0.20 -9.56
N MET A 175 -4.10 -1.20 -10.09
CA MET A 175 -5.31 -1.73 -9.45
C MET A 175 -5.02 -2.33 -8.07
N ALA A 176 -3.91 -3.05 -7.91
CA ALA A 176 -3.54 -3.63 -6.61
C ALA A 176 -3.27 -2.55 -5.54
N GLU A 177 -2.63 -1.45 -5.92
CA GLU A 177 -2.41 -0.30 -5.03
C GLU A 177 -3.74 0.35 -4.63
N PHE A 178 -4.66 0.54 -5.59
CA PHE A 178 -6.01 1.04 -5.31
C PHE A 178 -6.78 0.12 -4.35
N LEU A 179 -6.85 -1.18 -4.62
CA LEU A 179 -7.60 -2.11 -3.75
C LEU A 179 -7.03 -2.15 -2.33
N LYS A 180 -5.69 -2.12 -2.19
CA LYS A 180 -5.04 -2.13 -0.88
C LYS A 180 -5.39 -0.88 -0.06
N SER A 181 -5.55 0.28 -0.69
CA SER A 181 -5.98 1.50 -0.01
C SER A 181 -7.47 1.52 0.33
N GLN A 182 -8.32 0.93 -0.53
CA GLN A 182 -9.77 0.94 -0.33
C GLN A 182 -10.29 -0.17 0.61
N PHE A 183 -9.62 -1.32 0.68
CA PHE A 183 -10.00 -2.49 1.48
C PHE A 183 -8.86 -2.94 2.41
N PRO A 184 -8.42 -2.09 3.36
CA PRO A 184 -7.27 -2.38 4.21
C PRO A 184 -7.45 -3.64 5.06
N TRP A 185 -8.66 -3.89 5.57
CA TRP A 185 -8.94 -5.04 6.44
C TRP A 185 -8.97 -6.38 5.69
N GLN A 186 -9.50 -6.40 4.46
CA GLN A 186 -9.59 -7.61 3.65
C GLN A 186 -8.25 -8.00 3.03
N LEU A 187 -7.35 -7.03 2.86
CA LEU A 187 -6.04 -7.22 2.24
C LEU A 187 -4.89 -7.06 3.23
N ALA A 188 -5.13 -6.91 4.54
CA ALA A 188 -4.13 -6.55 5.55
C ALA A 188 -2.80 -7.32 5.39
N ASP A 189 -2.89 -8.65 5.32
CA ASP A 189 -1.75 -9.57 5.31
C ASP A 189 -1.16 -9.84 3.91
N VAL A 190 -1.69 -9.18 2.88
CA VAL A 190 -1.29 -9.43 1.48
C VAL A 190 -0.47 -8.29 0.92
N GLU A 191 0.72 -8.60 0.39
CA GLU A 191 1.54 -7.62 -0.32
C GLU A 191 0.92 -7.18 -1.65
N ILE A 192 1.15 -5.92 -2.05
CA ILE A 192 0.69 -5.35 -3.34
C ILE A 192 1.13 -6.22 -4.54
N SER A 193 2.37 -6.73 -4.51
CA SER A 193 2.93 -7.63 -5.52
C SER A 193 2.10 -8.92 -5.68
N THR A 194 1.63 -9.46 -4.55
CA THR A 194 0.80 -10.66 -4.49
C THR A 194 -0.61 -10.36 -4.96
N ILE A 195 -1.19 -9.23 -4.57
CA ILE A 195 -2.50 -8.78 -5.07
C ILE A 195 -2.45 -8.66 -6.60
N ALA A 196 -1.45 -7.99 -7.17
CA ALA A 196 -1.32 -7.79 -8.60
C ALA A 196 -1.23 -9.10 -9.40
N LYS A 197 -0.55 -10.12 -8.85
CA LYS A 197 -0.49 -11.47 -9.42
C LYS A 197 -1.83 -12.20 -9.29
N LYS A 198 -2.45 -12.15 -8.10
CA LYS A 198 -3.69 -12.89 -7.79
C LYS A 198 -4.95 -12.28 -8.41
N LEU A 199 -4.92 -11.03 -8.87
CA LEU A 199 -6.01 -10.44 -9.66
C LEU A 199 -6.45 -11.37 -10.80
N SER A 200 -5.49 -11.99 -11.52
CA SER A 200 -5.80 -12.86 -12.67
C SER A 200 -5.91 -14.34 -12.32
N SER A 201 -5.70 -14.74 -11.06
CA SER A 201 -5.74 -16.13 -10.62
C SER A 201 -7.17 -16.63 -10.45
N ASP A 202 -7.46 -17.85 -10.89
CA ASP A 202 -8.73 -18.56 -10.68
C ASP A 202 -8.67 -19.54 -9.50
N GLU A 203 -7.62 -19.43 -8.67
CA GLU A 203 -7.40 -20.33 -7.54
C GLU A 203 -8.11 -19.84 -6.28
N GLY A 204 -9.12 -20.60 -5.85
CA GLY A 204 -9.79 -20.45 -4.55
C GLY A 204 -11.31 -20.49 -4.60
N ALA A 205 -11.93 -20.29 -3.45
CA ALA A 205 -13.38 -20.18 -3.32
C ALA A 205 -13.79 -18.71 -3.46
N PHE A 206 -14.48 -18.40 -4.56
CA PHE A 206 -14.93 -17.04 -4.90
C PHE A 206 -16.44 -16.93 -4.80
N THR A 207 -16.92 -15.91 -4.11
CA THR A 207 -18.32 -15.48 -4.08
C THR A 207 -18.62 -14.61 -5.29
N LEU A 208 -17.69 -13.71 -5.62
CA LEU A 208 -17.80 -12.80 -6.75
C LEU A 208 -17.19 -13.44 -8.01
N PRO A 209 -17.93 -13.58 -9.13
CA PRO A 209 -17.40 -14.18 -10.35
C PRO A 209 -16.56 -13.19 -11.18
N LYS A 210 -15.57 -13.70 -11.90
CA LYS A 210 -14.94 -12.96 -12.99
C LYS A 210 -15.90 -12.91 -14.18
N VAL A 211 -16.02 -11.73 -14.77
CA VAL A 211 -16.84 -11.50 -15.95
C VAL A 211 -15.94 -11.11 -17.10
N GLU A 212 -15.95 -11.93 -18.16
CA GLU A 212 -15.13 -11.69 -19.34
C GLU A 212 -15.26 -10.24 -19.84
N PRO A 213 -14.17 -9.58 -20.28
CA PRO A 213 -14.22 -8.16 -20.67
C PRO A 213 -15.15 -7.85 -21.85
N ARG A 214 -15.46 -8.88 -22.65
CA ARG A 214 -16.37 -8.81 -23.81
C ARG A 214 -17.85 -8.76 -23.39
N LEU A 215 -18.17 -9.26 -22.20
CA LEU A 215 -19.53 -9.34 -21.69
C LEU A 215 -19.88 -8.09 -20.86
N PRO A 216 -21.16 -7.68 -20.85
CA PRO A 216 -21.64 -6.62 -19.98
C PRO A 216 -21.39 -6.96 -18.49
N LEU A 217 -20.95 -5.96 -17.72
CA LEU A 217 -20.75 -6.08 -16.28
C LEU A 217 -21.97 -5.58 -15.54
N ALA A 218 -22.88 -6.50 -15.25
CA ALA A 218 -24.02 -6.22 -14.40
C ALA A 218 -23.62 -6.21 -12.92
N PRO A 219 -24.24 -5.36 -12.08
CA PRO A 219 -24.06 -5.41 -10.64
C PRO A 219 -24.34 -6.80 -10.06
N PHE A 220 -23.46 -7.26 -9.18
CA PHE A 220 -23.59 -8.58 -8.57
C PHE A 220 -24.26 -8.47 -7.19
N PRO A 221 -25.36 -9.21 -6.90
CA PRO A 221 -26.09 -9.07 -5.63
C PRO A 221 -25.33 -9.68 -4.45
N LEU A 222 -24.25 -9.02 -4.00
CA LEU A 222 -23.30 -9.54 -3.02
C LEU A 222 -23.94 -9.66 -1.62
N ALA A 223 -24.75 -8.70 -1.20
CA ALA A 223 -25.44 -8.75 0.10
C ALA A 223 -26.28 -10.02 0.28
N LYS A 224 -27.02 -10.41 -0.76
CA LYS A 224 -27.82 -11.65 -0.79
C LYS A 224 -26.93 -12.90 -0.69
N LYS A 225 -25.78 -12.90 -1.38
CA LYS A 225 -24.84 -14.03 -1.37
C LYS A 225 -24.08 -14.18 -0.07
N LEU A 226 -23.80 -13.07 0.62
CA LEU A 226 -23.18 -13.08 1.94
C LEU A 226 -24.17 -13.32 3.09
N SER A 227 -25.49 -13.34 2.79
CA SER A 227 -26.56 -13.41 3.78
C SER A 227 -26.47 -12.27 4.81
N ILE A 228 -26.30 -11.04 4.31
CA ILE A 228 -26.21 -9.80 5.11
C ILE A 228 -27.58 -9.08 5.16
N CYS A 229 -28.56 -9.56 4.39
CA CYS A 229 -29.94 -9.06 4.38
C CYS A 229 -30.73 -9.51 5.60
#